data_AF-I3ZMT3-F1
#
_entry.id   AF-I3ZMT3-F1
#
_cell.length_a   1.000
_cell.length_b   1.000
_cell.length_c   1.000
_cell.angle_alpha   90.00
_cell.angle_beta   90.00
_cell.angle_gamma   90.00
#
_symmetry.space_group_name_H-M   'P 1'
#
loop_
_entity.id
_entity.type
_entity.pdbx_description
1 polymer ?
#
loop_
_entity_poly.entity_id
_entity_poly.type
_entity_poly.pdbx_seq_one_letter_code
_entity_poly.pdbx_strand_id
1 'polypeptide(L)'
;MIQVYAIEDGELKDLPHSKLKKEDDLQRWIANDPSVLGLDILVLGREISTDFRGRIDVLGLDAEGNLVVVECKRDQTPRETIAQLLDYGSWVAALSTKQVHELAITKLGRPLAQAFMERFDSDLPEKLNTTHSLIVVATEFDASSRRIVEYLAQVHQLSINAIFFSSFNHAGQDLLAIEWLLDQEEVVQRAESKTSAPWTGLNYVNIGESKDRNWDDMREYGFISAGGGPRYVGSLQKLAPGDLVLSYQKKTGYVGFGSVLDTAVPVDQFTVAGRPILESPLRATDFGHDVGDASMCEFVVRVKWIKTFGLSEAKTFPGVFANQNIVCKLTHPATIEFLKSYFPISASD
;
A
#
# COMPACT_ATOMS: atom_id res chain seq x y z
N MET A 1 15.24 -16.08 14.34
CA MET A 1 16.27 -15.15 13.83
C MET A 1 16.55 -15.52 12.40
N ILE A 2 16.62 -14.51 11.53
CA ILE A 2 16.93 -14.67 10.10
C ILE A 2 18.41 -15.04 9.97
N GLN A 3 18.71 -16.06 9.17
CA GLN A 3 20.08 -16.40 8.80
C GLN A 3 20.40 -15.79 7.44
N VAL A 4 21.54 -15.12 7.33
CA VAL A 4 21.99 -14.49 6.10
C VAL A 4 23.38 -15.03 5.76
N TYR A 5 23.58 -15.40 4.50
CA TYR A 5 24.84 -15.94 3.99
C TYR A 5 25.36 -15.07 2.86
N ALA A 6 26.67 -14.81 2.84
CA ALA A 6 27.36 -14.30 1.66
C ALA A 6 27.77 -15.49 0.77
N ILE A 7 27.69 -15.32 -0.54
CA ILE A 7 28.21 -16.27 -1.52
C ILE A 7 29.59 -15.77 -1.96
N GLU A 8 30.64 -16.45 -1.51
CA GLU A 8 32.03 -16.13 -1.87
C GLU A 8 32.67 -17.38 -2.48
N ASP A 9 33.22 -17.26 -3.68
CA ASP A 9 33.88 -18.36 -4.41
C ASP A 9 33.03 -19.65 -4.55
N GLY A 10 31.70 -19.50 -4.59
CA GLY A 10 30.76 -20.62 -4.68
C GLY A 10 30.44 -21.29 -3.34
N GLU A 11 30.97 -20.78 -2.23
CA GLU A 11 30.70 -21.26 -0.87
C GLU A 11 29.78 -20.29 -0.10
N LEU A 12 28.96 -20.84 0.78
CA LEU A 12 28.11 -20.07 1.69
C LEU A 12 28.90 -19.72 2.95
N LYS A 13 29.04 -18.43 3.24
CA LYS A 13 29.63 -17.93 4.48
C LYS A 13 28.56 -17.25 5.33
N ASP A 14 28.37 -17.77 6.54
CA ASP A 14 27.44 -17.21 7.51
C ASP A 14 27.84 -15.78 7.86
N LEU A 15 26.87 -14.85 7.80
CA LEU A 15 27.08 -13.48 8.23
C LEU A 15 26.70 -13.37 9.69
N PRO A 16 27.66 -13.07 10.59
CA PRO A 16 27.34 -12.91 11.99
C PRO A 16 26.48 -11.66 12.19
N HIS A 17 25.50 -11.77 13.09
CA HIS A 17 24.73 -10.63 13.55
C HIS A 17 25.67 -9.55 14.11
N SER A 18 25.49 -8.32 13.67
CA SER A 18 26.10 -7.14 14.25
C SER A 18 25.08 -6.45 15.16
N LYS A 19 25.56 -5.62 16.10
CA LYS A 19 24.68 -4.76 16.89
C LYS A 19 24.55 -3.41 16.22
N LEU A 20 23.30 -2.99 16.00
CA LEU A 20 23.00 -1.62 15.62
C LEU A 20 23.46 -0.65 16.71
N LYS A 21 24.16 0.41 16.29
CA LYS A 21 24.86 1.31 17.22
C LYS A 21 23.90 2.16 18.04
N LYS A 22 22.84 2.71 17.44
CA LYS A 22 21.86 3.57 18.12
C LYS A 22 20.44 3.38 17.59
N GLU A 23 19.45 3.41 18.49
CA GLU A 23 18.02 3.42 18.15
C GLU A 23 17.63 4.65 17.29
N ASP A 24 18.25 5.80 17.59
CA ASP A 24 18.09 7.04 16.83
C ASP A 24 18.54 6.89 15.35
N ASP A 25 19.42 5.94 15.02
CA ASP A 25 19.75 5.68 13.61
C ASP A 25 18.54 5.09 12.86
N LEU A 26 17.78 4.18 13.49
CA LEU A 26 16.54 3.63 12.89
C LEU A 26 15.51 4.73 12.68
N GLN A 27 15.27 5.55 13.71
CA GLN A 27 14.31 6.64 13.61
C GLN A 27 14.68 7.62 12.49
N ARG A 28 15.97 7.91 12.30
CA ARG A 28 16.46 8.74 11.19
C ARG A 28 16.25 8.08 9.84
N TRP A 29 16.56 6.80 9.70
CA TRP A 29 16.36 6.09 8.44
C TRP A 29 14.90 6.06 8.05
N ILE A 30 14.01 5.72 8.99
CA ILE A 30 12.55 5.72 8.77
C ILE A 30 12.04 7.12 8.41
N ALA A 31 12.51 8.15 9.11
CA ALA A 31 12.04 9.51 8.86
C ALA A 31 12.54 10.07 7.52
N ASN A 32 13.72 9.65 7.07
CA ASN A 32 14.28 10.07 5.78
C ASN A 32 13.62 9.32 4.62
N ASP A 33 13.45 8.00 4.78
CA ASP A 33 12.83 7.15 3.78
C ASP A 33 12.10 5.98 4.48
N PRO A 34 10.79 6.10 4.75
CA PRO A 34 10.04 5.04 5.40
C PRO A 34 9.91 3.79 4.52
N SER A 35 10.13 3.90 3.20
CA SER A 35 10.05 2.77 2.28
C SER A 35 11.13 1.73 2.53
N VAL A 36 12.21 2.07 3.24
CA VAL A 36 13.23 1.11 3.69
C VAL A 36 12.62 0.03 4.58
N LEU A 37 11.54 0.33 5.30
CA LEU A 37 10.79 -0.65 6.10
C LEU A 37 9.58 -1.23 5.37
N GLY A 38 9.39 -0.92 4.09
CA GLY A 38 8.17 -1.23 3.35
C GLY A 38 6.96 -0.39 3.80
N LEU A 39 7.19 0.72 4.51
CA LEU A 39 6.14 1.66 4.89
C LEU A 39 5.90 2.68 3.78
N ASP A 40 4.65 2.81 3.34
CA ASP A 40 4.26 3.86 2.41
C ASP A 40 3.52 5.00 3.11
N ILE A 41 4.29 5.86 3.77
CA ILE A 41 3.75 6.98 4.56
C ILE A 41 4.44 8.29 4.21
N LEU A 42 3.71 9.40 4.34
CA LEU A 42 4.27 10.74 4.48
C LEU A 42 4.68 10.93 5.94
N VAL A 43 5.97 11.04 6.23
CA VAL A 43 6.45 11.32 7.60
C VAL A 43 6.09 12.76 7.97
N LEU A 44 5.26 12.92 9.01
CA LEU A 44 4.88 14.23 9.55
C LEU A 44 5.98 14.78 10.47
N GLY A 45 6.63 13.89 11.23
CA GLY A 45 7.80 14.26 12.02
C GLY A 45 8.22 13.18 13.00
N ARG A 46 9.29 13.50 13.74
CA ARG A 46 9.87 12.68 14.79
C ARG A 46 9.64 13.28 16.17
N GLU A 47 9.73 12.44 17.19
CA GLU A 47 9.63 12.83 18.61
C GLU A 47 8.40 13.73 18.87
N ILE A 48 7.24 13.31 18.37
CA ILE A 48 6.00 14.08 18.49
C ILE A 48 5.50 13.96 19.93
N SER A 49 5.55 15.08 20.66
CA SER A 49 4.97 15.15 22.01
C SER A 49 3.46 14.95 21.95
N THR A 50 2.96 14.07 22.81
CA THR A 50 1.53 13.89 23.06
C THR A 50 1.06 14.83 24.17
N ASP A 51 -0.26 14.96 24.35
CA ASP A 51 -0.83 15.69 25.51
C ASP A 51 -0.58 14.93 26.83
N PHE A 52 -0.33 13.62 26.74
CA PHE A 52 0.14 12.78 27.84
C PHE A 52 1.67 12.78 27.91
N ARG A 53 2.22 12.13 28.94
CA ARG A 53 3.66 12.03 29.14
C ARG A 53 4.27 11.05 28.13
N GLY A 54 4.92 11.54 27.08
CA GLY A 54 5.59 10.69 26.10
C GLY A 54 5.94 11.43 24.81
N ARG A 55 6.68 10.75 23.92
CA ARG A 55 6.95 11.22 22.56
C ARG A 55 6.85 10.03 21.61
N ILE A 56 6.08 10.19 20.54
CA ILE A 56 6.04 9.22 19.45
C ILE A 56 7.34 9.35 18.66
N ASP A 57 8.04 8.24 18.45
CA ASP A 57 9.32 8.23 17.72
C ASP A 57 9.16 8.76 16.28
N VAL A 58 8.23 8.19 15.51
CA VAL A 58 7.86 8.68 14.18
C VAL A 58 6.34 8.65 14.01
N LEU A 59 5.79 9.76 13.53
CA LEU A 59 4.39 9.87 13.14
C LEU A 59 4.32 10.16 11.64
N GLY A 60 3.51 9.39 10.92
CA GLY A 60 3.25 9.60 9.50
C GLY A 60 1.77 9.59 9.16
N LEU A 61 1.49 9.83 7.89
CA LEU A 61 0.17 9.76 7.27
C LEU A 61 0.25 8.80 6.08
N ASP A 62 -0.63 7.81 5.99
CA ASP A 62 -0.72 6.93 4.82
C ASP A 62 -1.49 7.59 3.65
N ALA A 63 -1.56 6.89 2.52
CA ALA A 63 -2.21 7.38 1.29
C ALA A 63 -3.74 7.53 1.45
N GLU A 64 -4.33 6.88 2.45
CA GLU A 64 -5.75 6.99 2.82
C GLU A 64 -6.02 8.13 3.82
N GLY A 65 -4.96 8.81 4.28
CA GLY A 65 -5.08 9.94 5.20
C GLY A 65 -5.21 9.55 6.67
N ASN A 66 -4.84 8.31 7.03
CA ASN A 66 -4.84 7.81 8.39
C ASN A 66 -3.46 7.97 9.05
N LEU A 67 -3.44 8.18 10.37
CA LEU A 67 -2.17 8.33 11.08
C LEU A 67 -1.50 6.97 11.29
N VAL A 68 -0.18 6.95 11.09
CA VAL A 68 0.66 5.79 11.35
C VAL A 68 1.65 6.15 12.45
N VAL A 69 1.54 5.47 13.59
CA VAL A 69 2.41 5.61 14.76
C VAL A 69 3.47 4.52 14.69
N VAL A 70 4.74 4.92 14.67
CA VAL A 70 5.86 3.98 14.67
C VAL A 70 6.66 4.18 15.94
N GLU A 71 6.81 3.12 16.73
CA GLU A 71 7.66 3.10 17.93
C GLU A 71 8.84 2.17 17.68
N CYS A 72 10.06 2.68 17.84
CA CYS A 72 11.28 1.92 17.64
C CYS A 72 11.84 1.45 18.99
N LYS A 73 12.33 0.22 19.07
CA LYS A 73 13.13 -0.25 20.21
C LYS A 73 14.29 -1.13 19.79
N ARG A 74 15.44 -0.89 20.40
CA ARG A 74 16.64 -1.71 20.18
C ARG A 74 16.81 -2.85 21.20
N ASP A 75 16.64 -2.59 22.50
CA ASP A 75 17.05 -3.49 23.58
C ASP A 75 15.96 -3.79 24.64
N GLN A 76 14.76 -3.22 24.52
CA GLN A 76 13.69 -3.36 25.53
C GLN A 76 12.79 -4.58 25.29
N THR A 77 12.10 -5.02 26.34
CA THR A 77 11.05 -6.03 26.21
C THR A 77 9.89 -5.44 25.39
N PRO A 78 9.48 -6.08 24.26
CA PRO A 78 8.48 -5.49 23.38
C PRO A 78 7.09 -5.30 24.02
N ARG A 79 6.85 -5.85 25.23
CA ARG A 79 5.61 -5.61 26.00
C ARG A 79 5.42 -4.16 26.44
N GLU A 80 6.47 -3.52 26.96
CA GLU A 80 6.40 -2.11 27.39
C GLU A 80 6.19 -1.21 26.16
N THR A 81 6.84 -1.56 25.05
CA THR A 81 6.69 -0.91 23.75
C THR A 81 5.27 -1.01 23.23
N ILE A 82 4.63 -2.19 23.30
CA ILE A 82 3.23 -2.34 22.91
C ILE A 82 2.32 -1.49 23.81
N ALA A 83 2.56 -1.47 25.12
CA ALA A 83 1.76 -0.64 26.03
C ALA A 83 1.89 0.86 25.71
N GLN A 84 3.11 1.34 25.48
CA GLN A 84 3.40 2.72 25.08
C GLN A 84 2.77 3.04 23.71
N LEU A 85 2.86 2.13 22.75
CA LEU A 85 2.27 2.28 21.43
C LEU A 85 0.73 2.33 21.49
N LEU A 86 0.10 1.56 22.38
CA LEU A 86 -1.34 1.63 22.63
C LEU A 86 -1.75 2.95 23.29
N ASP A 87 -0.93 3.48 24.21
CA ASP A 87 -1.15 4.80 24.81
C ASP A 87 -1.11 5.90 23.73
N TYR A 88 -0.11 5.84 22.84
CA TYR A 88 -0.04 6.73 21.67
C TYR A 88 -1.20 6.53 20.70
N GLY A 89 -1.62 5.29 20.47
CA GLY A 89 -2.83 4.94 19.74
C GLY A 89 -4.07 5.64 20.28
N SER A 90 -4.24 5.66 21.61
CA SER A 90 -5.36 6.33 22.26
C SER A 90 -5.35 7.85 22.03
N TRP A 91 -4.17 8.48 22.00
CA TRP A 91 -4.03 9.91 21.72
C TRP A 91 -4.30 10.23 20.25
N VAL A 92 -3.70 9.49 19.31
CA VAL A 92 -3.92 9.74 17.87
C VAL A 92 -5.37 9.49 17.48
N ALA A 93 -6.05 8.50 18.08
CA ALA A 93 -7.46 8.21 17.82
C ALA A 93 -8.39 9.39 18.14
N ALA A 94 -7.98 10.29 19.04
CA ALA A 94 -8.76 11.46 19.42
C ALA A 94 -8.51 12.69 18.53
N LEU A 95 -7.50 12.65 17.64
CA LEU A 95 -7.16 13.78 16.78
C LEU A 95 -8.18 13.96 15.65
N SER A 96 -8.80 15.13 15.61
CA SER A 96 -9.64 15.55 14.49
C SER A 96 -8.81 15.89 13.24
N THR A 97 -9.45 15.87 12.06
CA THR A 97 -8.84 16.32 10.80
C THR A 97 -8.18 17.70 10.92
N LYS A 98 -8.80 18.63 11.63
CA LYS A 98 -8.24 19.96 11.89
C LYS A 98 -6.94 19.88 12.70
N GLN A 99 -6.89 19.09 13.77
CA GLN A 99 -5.69 18.93 14.59
C GLN A 99 -4.56 18.25 13.80
N VAL A 100 -4.88 17.31 12.91
CA VAL A 100 -3.88 16.69 12.01
C VAL A 100 -3.28 17.75 11.08
N HIS A 101 -4.10 18.64 10.51
CA HIS A 101 -3.59 19.74 9.71
C HIS A 101 -2.68 20.70 10.50
N GLU A 102 -3.08 21.07 11.72
CA GLU A 102 -2.29 21.94 12.62
C GLU A 102 -0.96 21.30 13.03
N LEU A 103 -0.96 20.00 13.31
CA LEU A 103 0.24 19.24 13.59
C LEU A 103 1.16 19.20 12.37
N ALA A 104 0.62 18.86 11.21
CA ALA A 104 1.37 18.74 9.97
C ALA A 104 2.01 20.06 9.53
N ILE A 105 1.27 21.18 9.55
CA ILE A 105 1.84 22.50 9.18
C ILE A 105 2.97 22.89 10.14
N THR A 106 2.83 22.60 11.44
CA THR A 106 3.84 22.91 12.45
C THR A 106 5.11 22.09 12.25
N LYS A 107 4.98 20.81 11.87
CA LYS A 107 6.11 19.89 11.78
C LYS A 107 6.79 19.89 10.40
N LEU A 108 6.01 20.06 9.33
CA LEU A 108 6.52 20.09 7.95
C LEU A 108 6.97 21.50 7.51
N GLY A 109 6.46 22.56 8.14
CA GLY A 109 6.71 23.94 7.73
C GLY A 109 6.07 24.34 6.40
N ARG A 110 5.17 23.50 5.86
CA ARG A 110 4.48 23.69 4.59
C ARG A 110 3.08 23.05 4.61
N PRO A 111 2.16 23.43 3.69
CA PRO A 111 0.81 22.88 3.66
C PRO A 111 0.81 21.36 3.51
N LEU A 112 0.01 20.66 4.33
CA LEU A 112 -0.11 19.19 4.29
C LEU A 112 -0.52 18.70 2.89
N ALA A 113 -1.47 19.35 2.24
CA ALA A 113 -1.93 18.97 0.90
C ALA A 113 -0.79 18.98 -0.14
N GLN A 114 0.13 19.94 -0.04
CA GLN A 114 1.29 20.00 -0.93
C GLN A 114 2.25 18.82 -0.65
N ALA A 115 2.60 18.58 0.61
CA ALA A 115 3.48 17.48 0.98
C ALA A 115 2.88 16.11 0.62
N PHE A 116 1.58 15.97 0.77
CA PHE A 116 0.82 14.78 0.40
C PHE A 116 0.84 14.55 -1.10
N MET A 117 0.57 15.59 -1.89
CA MET A 117 0.62 15.55 -3.34
C MET A 117 2.01 15.14 -3.85
N GLU A 118 3.09 15.66 -3.25
CA GLU A 118 4.46 15.31 -3.62
C GLU A 118 4.83 13.86 -3.25
N ARG A 119 4.37 13.35 -2.10
CA ARG A 119 4.68 11.99 -1.64
C ARG A 119 3.92 10.94 -2.44
N PHE A 120 2.63 11.19 -2.63
CA PHE A 120 1.70 10.18 -3.12
C PHE A 120 1.35 10.39 -4.60
N ASP A 121 1.39 11.60 -5.13
CA ASP A 121 0.76 11.97 -6.41
C ASP A 121 -0.79 11.85 -6.38
N SER A 122 -1.41 12.13 -5.22
CA SER A 122 -2.86 12.36 -5.07
C SER A 122 -3.20 13.62 -4.30
N ASP A 123 -4.43 14.11 -4.51
CA ASP A 123 -5.04 15.08 -3.61
C ASP A 123 -5.22 14.49 -2.20
N LEU A 124 -5.13 15.35 -1.19
CA LEU A 124 -5.33 14.97 0.20
C LEU A 124 -6.81 14.60 0.44
N PRO A 125 -7.11 13.48 1.15
CA PRO A 125 -8.48 13.13 1.51
C PRO A 125 -9.18 14.21 2.34
N GLU A 126 -10.49 14.42 2.13
CA GLU A 126 -11.26 15.43 2.86
C GLU A 126 -11.36 15.13 4.37
N LYS A 127 -11.46 13.84 4.71
CA LYS A 127 -11.47 13.36 6.10
C LYS A 127 -10.15 12.66 6.37
N LEU A 128 -9.44 13.14 7.38
CA LEU A 128 -8.22 12.54 7.86
C LEU A 128 -8.46 11.83 9.18
N ASN A 129 -7.63 10.81 9.43
CA ASN A 129 -7.54 10.06 10.69
C ASN A 129 -8.88 9.39 11.07
N THR A 130 -9.51 8.74 10.07
CA THR A 130 -10.73 7.96 10.30
C THR A 130 -10.44 6.63 10.99
N THR A 131 -9.23 6.12 10.79
CA THR A 131 -8.58 5.06 11.55
C THR A 131 -7.11 5.45 11.79
N HIS A 132 -6.33 4.56 12.40
CA HIS A 132 -4.89 4.72 12.59
C HIS A 132 -4.20 3.35 12.62
N SER A 133 -2.90 3.33 12.33
CA SER A 133 -2.06 2.14 12.38
C SER A 133 -0.96 2.30 13.43
N LEU A 134 -0.65 1.21 14.12
CA LEU A 134 0.31 1.11 15.20
C LEU A 134 1.41 0.13 14.81
N ILE A 135 2.65 0.58 14.75
CA ILE A 135 3.76 -0.23 14.25
C ILE A 135 4.89 -0.23 15.27
N VAL A 136 5.27 -1.42 15.74
CA VAL A 136 6.48 -1.59 16.53
C VAL A 136 7.63 -1.98 15.62
N VAL A 137 8.77 -1.31 15.72
CA VAL A 137 10.02 -1.69 15.04
C VAL A 137 11.01 -2.18 16.08
N ALA A 138 11.41 -3.44 16.02
CA ALA A 138 12.33 -4.02 17.01
C ALA A 138 13.33 -5.01 16.41
N THR A 139 14.43 -5.23 17.14
CA THR A 139 15.45 -6.23 16.80
C THR A 139 14.91 -7.67 16.91
N GLU A 140 14.12 -7.92 17.96
CA GLU A 140 13.52 -9.21 18.24
C GLU A 140 12.22 -9.04 19.02
N PHE A 141 11.31 -10.01 18.88
CA PHE A 141 10.20 -10.19 19.82
C PHE A 141 10.32 -11.54 20.51
N ASP A 142 10.08 -11.53 21.82
CA ASP A 142 9.81 -12.76 22.54
C ASP A 142 8.46 -13.35 22.08
N ALA A 143 8.29 -14.66 22.28
CA ALA A 143 7.06 -15.37 21.91
C ALA A 143 5.81 -14.72 22.54
N SER A 144 5.96 -14.07 23.70
CA SER A 144 4.85 -13.40 24.35
C SER A 144 4.41 -12.13 23.63
N SER A 145 5.34 -11.27 23.21
CA SER A 145 4.99 -10.02 22.55
C SER A 145 4.41 -10.30 21.16
N ARG A 146 4.94 -11.30 20.46
CA ARG A 146 4.38 -11.78 19.19
C ARG A 146 2.92 -12.19 19.36
N ARG A 147 2.65 -13.04 20.35
CA ARG A 147 1.28 -13.48 20.69
C ARG A 147 0.35 -12.30 21.02
N ILE A 148 0.85 -11.24 21.66
CA ILE A 148 0.05 -10.05 21.99
C ILE A 148 -0.32 -9.27 20.72
N VAL A 149 0.65 -9.00 19.85
CA VAL A 149 0.38 -8.29 18.58
C VAL A 149 -0.56 -9.09 17.70
N GLU A 150 -0.32 -10.40 17.52
CA GLU A 150 -1.20 -11.28 16.75
C GLU A 150 -2.63 -11.31 17.33
N TYR A 151 -2.78 -11.38 18.65
CA TYR A 151 -4.10 -11.35 19.30
C TYR A 151 -4.83 -10.02 19.05
N LEU A 152 -4.14 -8.88 19.21
CA LEU A 152 -4.74 -7.56 18.98
C LEU A 152 -5.11 -7.36 17.50
N ALA A 153 -4.25 -7.79 16.58
CA ALA A 153 -4.45 -7.64 15.15
C ALA A 153 -5.51 -8.59 14.58
N GLN A 154 -5.47 -9.87 14.94
CA GLN A 154 -6.32 -10.89 14.30
C GLN A 154 -7.66 -11.06 15.02
N VAL A 155 -7.67 -11.03 16.35
CA VAL A 155 -8.90 -11.23 17.14
C VAL A 155 -9.63 -9.90 17.33
N HIS A 156 -8.90 -8.85 17.70
CA HIS A 156 -9.47 -7.53 17.95
C HIS A 156 -9.44 -6.60 16.75
N GLN A 157 -8.83 -7.01 15.62
CA GLN A 157 -8.79 -6.22 14.38
C GLN A 157 -8.30 -4.79 14.63
N LEU A 158 -7.40 -4.62 15.60
CA LEU A 158 -6.66 -3.38 15.77
C LEU A 158 -5.61 -3.33 14.65
N SER A 159 -5.43 -2.19 13.98
CA SER A 159 -4.35 -2.04 13.01
C SER A 159 -3.03 -1.91 13.75
N ILE A 160 -2.52 -3.03 14.28
CA ILE A 160 -1.26 -3.13 14.97
C ILE A 160 -0.40 -4.21 14.33
N ASN A 161 0.87 -3.90 14.09
CA ASN A 161 1.81 -4.83 13.50
C ASN A 161 3.22 -4.60 14.06
N ALA A 162 4.14 -5.49 13.70
CA ALA A 162 5.54 -5.40 14.08
C ALA A 162 6.46 -5.63 12.88
N ILE A 163 7.57 -4.90 12.89
CA ILE A 163 8.67 -5.02 11.95
C ILE A 163 9.89 -5.47 12.76
N PHE A 164 10.45 -6.60 12.35
CA PHE A 164 11.71 -7.11 12.85
C PHE A 164 12.85 -6.63 11.98
N PHE A 165 13.95 -6.23 12.58
CA PHE A 165 15.18 -6.00 11.83
C PHE A 165 16.37 -6.73 12.44
N SER A 166 17.26 -7.18 11.57
CA SER A 166 18.53 -7.79 11.94
C SER A 166 19.65 -7.08 11.22
N SER A 167 20.66 -6.64 11.97
CA SER A 167 21.87 -6.05 11.39
C SER A 167 22.97 -7.08 11.22
N PHE A 168 23.72 -6.98 10.13
CA PHE A 168 24.87 -7.81 9.81
C PHE A 168 26.02 -6.92 9.37
N ASN A 169 27.25 -7.41 9.45
CA ASN A 169 28.40 -6.72 8.86
C ASN A 169 29.07 -7.66 7.85
N HIS A 170 29.33 -7.16 6.65
CA HIS A 170 30.01 -7.89 5.60
C HIS A 170 30.96 -6.98 4.84
N ALA A 171 32.24 -7.35 4.79
CA ALA A 171 33.28 -6.58 4.09
C ALA A 171 33.31 -5.07 4.46
N GLY A 172 33.00 -4.73 5.72
CA GLY A 172 32.96 -3.34 6.20
C GLY A 172 31.67 -2.58 5.87
N GLN A 173 30.69 -3.23 5.25
CA GLN A 173 29.34 -2.70 5.02
C GLN A 173 28.38 -3.23 6.09
N ASP A 174 27.53 -2.33 6.60
CA ASP A 174 26.43 -2.71 7.48
C ASP A 174 25.21 -3.05 6.62
N LEU A 175 24.65 -4.24 6.82
CA LEU A 175 23.46 -4.73 6.13
C LEU A 175 22.30 -4.81 7.11
N LEU A 176 21.09 -4.52 6.63
CA LEU A 176 19.86 -4.60 7.41
C LEU A 176 18.89 -5.55 6.72
N ALA A 177 18.48 -6.61 7.40
CA ALA A 177 17.37 -7.46 6.98
C ALA A 177 16.11 -7.04 7.75
N ILE A 178 14.97 -7.00 7.07
CA ILE A 178 13.70 -6.56 7.63
C ILE A 178 12.63 -7.62 7.34
N GLU A 179 11.80 -7.92 8.33
CA GLU A 179 10.71 -8.88 8.23
C GLU A 179 9.47 -8.35 8.95
N TRP A 180 8.32 -8.43 8.30
CA TRP A 180 7.04 -8.09 8.90
C TRP A 180 6.45 -9.28 9.65
N LEU A 181 5.84 -9.04 10.81
CA LEU A 181 5.17 -10.09 11.57
C LEU A 181 3.90 -10.60 10.85
N LEU A 182 3.12 -9.67 10.28
CA LEU A 182 1.90 -9.92 9.54
C LEU A 182 1.94 -9.13 8.23
N ASP A 183 1.17 -9.56 7.23
CA ASP A 183 0.91 -8.74 6.03
C ASP A 183 0.22 -7.43 6.45
N GLN A 184 0.91 -6.31 6.24
CA GLN A 184 0.46 -5.01 6.71
C GLN A 184 -0.83 -4.56 6.02
N GLU A 185 -1.00 -4.85 4.74
CA GLU A 185 -2.21 -4.47 4.02
C GLU A 185 -3.42 -5.25 4.53
N GLU A 186 -3.25 -6.55 4.79
CA GLU A 186 -4.33 -7.34 5.39
C GLU A 186 -4.74 -6.82 6.78
N VAL A 187 -3.76 -6.41 7.61
CA VAL A 187 -4.01 -5.87 8.95
C VAL A 187 -4.81 -4.57 8.86
N VAL A 188 -4.39 -3.63 8.01
CA VAL A 188 -5.10 -2.36 7.79
C VAL A 188 -6.52 -2.62 7.28
N GLN A 189 -6.67 -3.47 6.27
CA GLN A 189 -7.98 -3.80 5.69
C GLN A 189 -8.94 -4.43 6.72
N ARG A 190 -8.45 -5.32 7.60
CA ARG A 190 -9.28 -5.89 8.67
C ARG A 190 -9.75 -4.82 9.64
N ALA A 191 -8.87 -3.91 10.05
CA ALA A 191 -9.23 -2.82 10.95
C ALA A 191 -10.27 -1.88 10.33
N GLU A 192 -10.08 -1.52 9.05
CA GLU A 192 -11.05 -0.74 8.28
C GLU A 192 -12.37 -1.46 8.05
N SER A 193 -12.39 -2.79 7.98
CA SER A 193 -13.64 -3.56 7.80
C SER A 193 -14.61 -3.44 8.99
N LYS A 194 -14.13 -3.07 10.19
CA LYS A 194 -15.01 -2.75 11.34
C LYS A 194 -15.75 -1.44 11.18
N THR A 195 -15.17 -0.50 10.44
CA THR A 195 -15.68 0.86 10.26
C THR A 195 -16.28 1.08 8.85
N SER A 196 -15.96 0.22 7.90
CA SER A 196 -16.47 0.22 6.53
C SER A 196 -17.59 -0.81 6.32
N ALA A 197 -18.36 -0.64 5.24
CA ALA A 197 -19.40 -1.58 4.88
C ALA A 197 -18.81 -2.96 4.49
N PRO A 198 -19.59 -4.05 4.59
CA PRO A 198 -19.15 -5.39 4.22
C PRO A 198 -18.51 -5.44 2.82
N TRP A 199 -17.48 -6.27 2.66
CA TRP A 199 -16.81 -6.45 1.37
C TRP A 199 -17.80 -6.92 0.31
N THR A 200 -17.85 -6.19 -0.80
CA THR A 200 -18.82 -6.37 -1.88
C THR A 200 -18.41 -7.40 -2.91
N GLY A 201 -17.19 -7.95 -2.83
CA GLY A 201 -16.60 -8.73 -3.91
C GLY A 201 -16.06 -7.89 -5.07
N LEU A 202 -16.10 -6.55 -4.96
CA LEU A 202 -15.65 -5.64 -6.02
C LEU A 202 -14.23 -5.14 -5.75
N ASN A 203 -13.38 -5.24 -6.76
CA ASN A 203 -12.05 -4.64 -6.77
C ASN A 203 -12.09 -3.33 -7.59
N TYR A 204 -11.60 -2.26 -6.99
CA TYR A 204 -11.24 -1.03 -7.68
C TYR A 204 -9.94 -1.26 -8.45
N VAL A 205 -9.87 -0.81 -9.70
CA VAL A 205 -8.65 -0.86 -10.51
C VAL A 205 -8.34 0.49 -11.13
N ASN A 206 -7.21 1.10 -10.81
CA ASN A 206 -6.74 2.33 -11.47
C ASN A 206 -5.99 1.99 -12.76
N ILE A 207 -6.50 2.44 -13.92
CA ILE A 207 -5.96 2.03 -15.23
C ILE A 207 -4.78 2.89 -15.72
N GLY A 208 -4.63 4.11 -15.18
CA GLY A 208 -3.48 4.98 -15.43
C GLY A 208 -3.17 5.28 -16.90
N GLU A 209 -4.08 5.91 -17.64
CA GLU A 209 -3.82 6.31 -19.05
C GLU A 209 -2.58 7.20 -19.20
N SER A 210 -1.67 6.80 -20.11
CA SER A 210 -0.38 7.45 -20.39
C SER A 210 0.09 7.13 -21.82
N LYS A 211 1.34 7.47 -22.17
CA LYS A 211 1.95 7.02 -23.45
C LYS A 211 2.11 5.50 -23.54
N ASP A 212 2.20 4.84 -22.40
CA ASP A 212 2.46 3.40 -22.29
C ASP A 212 1.16 2.61 -22.11
N ARG A 213 0.06 3.27 -21.71
CA ARG A 213 -1.23 2.62 -21.41
C ARG A 213 -2.40 3.41 -21.96
N ASN A 214 -3.29 2.75 -22.68
CA ASN A 214 -4.47 3.38 -23.28
C ASN A 214 -5.75 2.59 -22.95
N TRP A 215 -6.80 3.30 -22.52
CA TRP A 215 -8.06 2.68 -22.12
C TRP A 215 -8.80 2.02 -23.29
N ASP A 216 -8.74 2.60 -24.49
CA ASP A 216 -9.39 2.01 -25.66
C ASP A 216 -8.74 0.70 -26.06
N ASP A 217 -7.41 0.57 -25.92
CA ASP A 217 -6.70 -0.70 -26.12
C ASP A 217 -7.12 -1.73 -25.06
N MET A 218 -7.14 -1.34 -23.78
CA MET A 218 -7.60 -2.20 -22.68
C MET A 218 -9.03 -2.73 -22.91
N ARG A 219 -9.92 -1.86 -23.40
CA ARG A 219 -11.30 -2.20 -23.73
C ARG A 219 -11.40 -3.12 -24.95
N GLU A 220 -10.67 -2.81 -26.02
CA GLU A 220 -10.70 -3.52 -27.29
C GLU A 220 -10.10 -4.92 -27.18
N TYR A 221 -8.98 -5.05 -26.48
CA TYR A 221 -8.20 -6.29 -26.38
C TYR A 221 -8.45 -7.07 -25.08
N GLY A 222 -9.27 -6.53 -24.17
CA GLY A 222 -9.75 -7.24 -22.99
C GLY A 222 -8.68 -7.44 -21.92
N PHE A 223 -8.08 -6.34 -21.45
CA PHE A 223 -7.07 -6.40 -20.40
C PHE A 223 -7.04 -5.16 -19.50
N ILE A 224 -6.32 -5.27 -18.39
CA ILE A 224 -5.84 -4.16 -17.55
C ILE A 224 -4.33 -4.36 -17.33
N SER A 225 -3.57 -3.28 -17.13
CA SER A 225 -2.12 -3.38 -16.99
C SER A 225 -1.51 -2.41 -15.97
N ALA A 226 -0.35 -2.80 -15.46
CA ALA A 226 0.51 -1.97 -14.64
C ALA A 226 1.97 -2.44 -14.74
N GLY A 227 2.88 -1.49 -14.87
CA GLY A 227 4.33 -1.68 -14.82
C GLY A 227 5.03 -0.52 -14.12
N GLY A 228 6.31 -0.31 -14.42
CA GLY A 228 7.10 0.80 -13.90
C GLY A 228 7.59 0.63 -12.47
N GLY A 229 7.59 -0.59 -11.93
CA GLY A 229 8.18 -0.93 -10.64
C GLY A 229 7.50 -2.09 -9.91
N PRO A 230 8.22 -2.81 -9.02
CA PRO A 230 7.71 -3.98 -8.32
C PRO A 230 6.42 -3.73 -7.52
N ARG A 231 6.25 -2.51 -6.98
CA ARG A 231 5.04 -2.12 -6.23
C ARG A 231 3.78 -2.18 -7.09
N TYR A 232 3.83 -1.65 -8.32
CA TYR A 232 2.67 -1.58 -9.20
C TYR A 232 2.30 -2.95 -9.74
N VAL A 233 3.31 -3.73 -10.15
CA VAL A 233 3.17 -5.11 -10.60
C VAL A 233 2.60 -5.98 -9.48
N GLY A 234 3.16 -5.89 -8.26
CA GLY A 234 2.70 -6.63 -7.10
C GLY A 234 1.25 -6.31 -6.72
N SER A 235 0.80 -5.05 -6.90
CA SER A 235 -0.60 -4.69 -6.71
C SER A 235 -1.51 -5.34 -7.75
N LEU A 236 -1.12 -5.35 -9.02
CA LEU A 236 -1.91 -5.99 -10.09
C LEU A 236 -2.00 -7.52 -9.93
N GLN A 237 -0.92 -8.16 -9.48
CA GLN A 237 -0.83 -9.60 -9.26
C GLN A 237 -1.77 -10.15 -8.18
N LYS A 238 -2.38 -9.27 -7.38
CA LYS A 238 -3.40 -9.65 -6.38
C LYS A 238 -4.71 -10.10 -7.02
N LEU A 239 -4.94 -9.77 -8.29
CA LEU A 239 -6.14 -10.18 -9.01
C LEU A 239 -6.07 -11.66 -9.40
N ALA A 240 -7.14 -12.39 -9.07
CA ALA A 240 -7.30 -13.80 -9.38
C ALA A 240 -8.44 -14.02 -10.40
N PRO A 241 -8.39 -15.11 -11.20
CA PRO A 241 -9.50 -15.52 -12.04
C PRO A 241 -10.82 -15.57 -11.27
N GLY A 242 -11.85 -14.92 -11.80
CA GLY A 242 -13.18 -14.79 -11.17
C GLY A 242 -13.40 -13.48 -10.40
N ASP A 243 -12.34 -12.73 -10.07
CA ASP A 243 -12.49 -11.43 -9.42
C ASP A 243 -13.26 -10.43 -10.29
N LEU A 244 -14.16 -9.67 -9.66
CA LEU A 244 -14.87 -8.58 -10.32
C LEU A 244 -14.08 -7.29 -10.18
N VAL A 245 -13.87 -6.59 -11.30
CA VAL A 245 -13.09 -5.35 -11.35
C VAL A 245 -13.94 -4.19 -11.85
N LEU A 246 -13.77 -3.03 -11.21
CA LEU A 246 -14.29 -1.73 -11.60
C LEU A 246 -13.13 -0.81 -11.93
N SER A 247 -12.95 -0.52 -13.21
CA SER A 247 -11.85 0.29 -13.73
C SER A 247 -12.14 1.77 -13.60
N TYR A 248 -11.18 2.52 -13.06
CA TYR A 248 -11.23 3.95 -12.83
C TYR A 248 -10.06 4.64 -13.53
N GLN A 249 -10.36 5.75 -14.21
CA GLN A 249 -9.36 6.65 -14.77
C GLN A 249 -9.22 7.90 -13.88
N LYS A 250 -7.97 8.20 -13.48
CA LYS A 250 -7.62 9.35 -12.65
C LYS A 250 -8.19 10.65 -13.21
N LYS A 251 -8.84 11.44 -12.35
CA LYS A 251 -9.50 12.73 -12.67
C LYS A 251 -10.68 12.63 -13.66
N THR A 252 -11.11 11.43 -14.03
CA THR A 252 -12.18 11.23 -15.02
C THR A 252 -13.36 10.47 -14.40
N GLY A 253 -13.14 9.25 -13.88
CA GLY A 253 -14.22 8.44 -13.30
C GLY A 253 -14.12 6.96 -13.63
N TYR A 254 -15.18 6.21 -13.30
CA TYR A 254 -15.31 4.78 -13.57
C TYR A 254 -15.73 4.52 -15.02
N VAL A 255 -15.00 3.64 -15.70
CA VAL A 255 -15.10 3.42 -17.14
C VAL A 255 -15.35 1.98 -17.52
N GLY A 256 -15.10 1.01 -16.65
CA GLY A 256 -15.24 -0.41 -16.99
C GLY A 256 -15.69 -1.26 -15.81
N PHE A 257 -16.47 -2.30 -16.12
CA PHE A 257 -16.80 -3.40 -15.22
C PHE A 257 -16.58 -4.72 -15.95
N GLY A 258 -15.84 -5.63 -15.34
CA GLY A 258 -15.52 -6.93 -15.93
C GLY A 258 -15.10 -7.97 -14.90
N SER A 259 -14.85 -9.19 -15.38
CA SER A 259 -14.33 -10.28 -14.57
C SER A 259 -12.95 -10.70 -15.05
N VAL A 260 -12.02 -10.90 -14.12
CA VAL A 260 -10.68 -11.39 -14.41
C VAL A 260 -10.75 -12.84 -14.92
N LEU A 261 -10.02 -13.14 -15.99
CA LEU A 261 -9.98 -14.47 -16.61
C LEU A 261 -8.69 -15.23 -16.27
N ASP A 262 -7.56 -14.54 -16.26
CA ASP A 262 -6.23 -15.13 -16.09
C ASP A 262 -5.43 -14.31 -15.06
N THR A 263 -4.42 -14.93 -14.43
CA THR A 263 -3.46 -14.21 -13.58
C THR A 263 -2.59 -13.26 -14.39
N ALA A 264 -1.98 -12.28 -13.73
CA ALA A 264 -1.08 -11.32 -14.39
C ALA A 264 0.12 -12.02 -15.04
N VAL A 265 0.46 -11.63 -16.27
CA VAL A 265 1.66 -12.08 -17.00
C VAL A 265 2.43 -10.89 -17.55
N PRO A 266 3.75 -10.99 -17.77
CA PRO A 266 4.49 -9.98 -18.51
C PRO A 266 3.87 -9.72 -19.89
N VAL A 267 3.95 -8.47 -20.37
CA VAL A 267 3.29 -8.03 -21.61
C VAL A 267 3.70 -8.83 -22.85
N ASP A 268 4.94 -9.32 -22.91
CA ASP A 268 5.46 -10.14 -24.01
C ASP A 268 4.93 -11.59 -24.01
N GLN A 269 4.29 -12.02 -22.92
CA GLN A 269 3.62 -13.31 -22.80
C GLN A 269 2.10 -13.20 -23.00
N PHE A 270 1.57 -11.98 -23.05
CA PHE A 270 0.14 -11.75 -23.22
C PHE A 270 -0.27 -11.89 -24.70
N THR A 271 -1.29 -12.72 -24.94
CA THR A 271 -1.82 -12.96 -26.29
C THR A 271 -3.31 -12.65 -26.39
N VAL A 272 -3.76 -12.21 -27.56
CA VAL A 272 -5.17 -11.98 -27.89
C VAL A 272 -5.49 -12.70 -29.19
N ALA A 273 -6.50 -13.58 -29.15
CA ALA A 273 -6.86 -14.45 -30.28
C ALA A 273 -5.66 -15.22 -30.89
N GLY A 274 -4.71 -15.63 -30.03
CA GLY A 274 -3.52 -16.39 -30.43
C GLY A 274 -2.37 -15.56 -30.99
N ARG A 275 -2.43 -14.22 -30.97
CA ARG A 275 -1.32 -13.34 -31.37
C ARG A 275 -0.76 -12.56 -30.19
N PRO A 276 0.56 -12.30 -30.12
CA PRO A 276 1.14 -11.41 -29.11
C PRO A 276 0.49 -10.02 -29.14
N ILE A 277 0.21 -9.44 -27.96
CA ILE A 277 -0.44 -8.13 -27.88
C ILE A 277 0.40 -7.01 -28.50
N LEU A 278 1.73 -7.11 -28.39
CA LEU A 278 2.67 -6.13 -28.95
C LEU A 278 2.70 -6.11 -30.48
N GLU A 279 2.11 -7.11 -31.15
CA GLU A 279 1.93 -7.13 -32.60
C GLU A 279 0.55 -6.57 -33.04
N SER A 280 -0.30 -6.20 -32.09
CA SER A 280 -1.62 -5.63 -32.36
C SER A 280 -1.52 -4.13 -32.65
N PRO A 281 -2.48 -3.55 -33.40
CA PRO A 281 -2.52 -2.09 -33.62
C PRO A 281 -2.96 -1.38 -32.34
N LEU A 282 -2.01 -1.13 -31.45
CA LEU A 282 -2.19 -0.41 -30.18
C LEU A 282 -2.18 1.10 -30.42
N ARG A 283 -2.98 1.82 -29.63
CA ARG A 283 -2.96 3.28 -29.53
C ARG A 283 -1.86 3.76 -28.58
N ALA A 284 -1.57 2.99 -27.53
CA ALA A 284 -0.41 3.21 -26.69
C ALA A 284 0.87 3.10 -27.52
N THR A 285 1.71 4.14 -27.49
CA THR A 285 2.89 4.23 -28.37
C THR A 285 4.10 3.48 -27.83
N ASP A 286 4.09 3.13 -26.55
CA ASP A 286 5.27 2.63 -25.83
C ASP A 286 4.88 1.54 -24.79
N PHE A 287 3.85 0.75 -25.10
CA PHE A 287 3.34 -0.32 -24.21
C PHE A 287 4.36 -1.44 -23.96
N GLY A 288 5.24 -1.70 -24.93
CA GLY A 288 6.30 -2.70 -24.83
C GLY A 288 7.61 -2.18 -24.23
N HIS A 289 7.60 -1.04 -23.54
CA HIS A 289 8.80 -0.55 -22.86
C HIS A 289 9.30 -1.56 -21.81
N ASP A 290 10.61 -1.59 -21.60
CA ASP A 290 11.31 -2.42 -20.62
C ASP A 290 11.04 -3.95 -20.71
N VAL A 291 10.52 -4.45 -21.84
CA VAL A 291 10.38 -5.89 -22.08
C VAL A 291 11.72 -6.60 -21.85
N GLY A 292 11.67 -7.67 -21.05
CA GLY A 292 12.85 -8.40 -20.58
C GLY A 292 13.32 -8.00 -19.17
N ASP A 293 12.91 -6.85 -18.64
CA ASP A 293 13.13 -6.45 -17.26
C ASP A 293 11.87 -6.67 -16.43
N ALA A 294 11.79 -7.80 -15.71
CA ALA A 294 10.64 -8.17 -14.90
C ALA A 294 10.34 -7.19 -13.74
N SER A 295 11.28 -6.29 -13.39
CA SER A 295 11.07 -5.28 -12.34
C SER A 295 10.41 -4.01 -12.87
N MET A 296 10.50 -3.76 -14.17
CA MET A 296 10.07 -2.52 -14.81
C MET A 296 8.98 -2.71 -15.86
N CYS A 297 8.93 -3.85 -16.55
CA CYS A 297 8.01 -4.08 -17.66
C CYS A 297 6.53 -4.05 -17.24
N GLU A 298 5.65 -3.81 -18.22
CA GLU A 298 4.21 -3.92 -18.02
C GLU A 298 3.79 -5.38 -17.78
N PHE A 299 2.96 -5.57 -16.75
CA PHE A 299 2.22 -6.79 -16.54
C PHE A 299 0.76 -6.58 -16.92
N VAL A 300 0.15 -7.63 -17.46
CA VAL A 300 -1.19 -7.59 -18.06
C VAL A 300 -2.04 -8.69 -17.45
N VAL A 301 -3.27 -8.33 -17.07
CA VAL A 301 -4.31 -9.26 -16.59
C VAL A 301 -5.44 -9.31 -17.61
N ARG A 302 -5.84 -10.51 -18.04
CA ARG A 302 -6.97 -10.68 -18.96
C ARG A 302 -8.28 -10.37 -18.24
N VAL A 303 -9.10 -9.52 -18.86
CA VAL A 303 -10.43 -9.15 -18.35
C VAL A 303 -11.48 -9.41 -19.40
N LYS A 304 -12.54 -10.13 -18.99
CA LYS A 304 -13.79 -10.17 -19.75
C LYS A 304 -14.63 -8.96 -19.37
N TRP A 305 -14.67 -7.96 -20.25
CA TRP A 305 -15.53 -6.80 -20.05
C TRP A 305 -17.00 -7.19 -20.12
N ILE A 306 -17.76 -6.80 -19.08
CA ILE A 306 -19.21 -6.95 -19.02
C ILE A 306 -19.87 -5.66 -19.51
N LYS A 307 -19.34 -4.50 -19.10
CA LYS A 307 -19.78 -3.19 -19.57
C LYS A 307 -18.67 -2.16 -19.48
N THR A 308 -18.53 -1.34 -20.51
CA THR A 308 -17.49 -0.29 -20.59
C THR A 308 -18.06 1.00 -21.17
N PHE A 309 -17.43 2.12 -20.85
CA PHE A 309 -17.71 3.46 -21.34
C PHE A 309 -16.44 4.06 -21.95
N GLY A 310 -16.59 5.00 -22.89
CA GLY A 310 -15.46 5.86 -23.26
C GLY A 310 -15.10 6.81 -22.11
N LEU A 311 -13.89 7.39 -22.13
CA LEU A 311 -13.45 8.30 -21.07
C LEU A 311 -14.36 9.52 -20.92
N SER A 312 -14.88 10.06 -22.02
CA SER A 312 -15.84 11.16 -22.02
C SER A 312 -17.19 10.82 -21.36
N GLU A 313 -17.47 9.53 -21.17
CA GLU A 313 -18.70 9.02 -20.59
C GLU A 313 -18.48 8.40 -19.21
N ALA A 314 -17.29 8.58 -18.62
CA ALA A 314 -16.94 8.02 -17.32
C ALA A 314 -17.96 8.42 -16.25
N LYS A 315 -18.21 7.50 -15.32
CA LYS A 315 -19.18 7.68 -14.24
C LYS A 315 -18.47 8.22 -13.02
N THR A 316 -18.90 9.40 -12.56
CA THR A 316 -18.29 10.10 -11.44
C THR A 316 -19.30 11.01 -10.75
N PHE A 317 -19.00 11.38 -9.51
CA PHE A 317 -19.70 12.41 -8.73
C PHE A 317 -18.71 13.03 -7.71
N PRO A 318 -19.00 14.21 -7.14
CA PRO A 318 -18.16 14.79 -6.08
C PRO A 318 -18.01 13.84 -4.89
N GLY A 319 -16.79 13.43 -4.57
CA GLY A 319 -16.52 12.45 -3.51
C GLY A 319 -16.64 10.98 -3.95
N VAL A 320 -16.63 10.70 -5.26
CA VAL A 320 -16.51 9.32 -5.76
C VAL A 320 -15.18 8.72 -5.27
N PHE A 321 -15.21 7.45 -4.84
CA PHE A 321 -14.01 6.75 -4.40
C PHE A 321 -12.99 6.66 -5.54
N ALA A 322 -11.77 7.09 -5.23
CA ALA A 322 -10.60 6.96 -6.05
C ALA A 322 -9.43 6.61 -5.13
N ASN A 323 -8.56 5.72 -5.56
CA ASN A 323 -7.37 5.31 -4.82
C ASN A 323 -6.17 5.28 -5.78
N GLN A 324 -4.97 5.41 -5.23
CA GLN A 324 -3.74 5.39 -6.00
C GLN A 324 -3.24 3.99 -6.29
N ASN A 325 -3.57 3.04 -5.42
CA ASN A 325 -3.24 1.64 -5.61
C ASN A 325 -3.83 1.17 -6.93
N ILE A 326 -3.04 0.39 -7.67
CA ILE A 326 -3.48 -0.18 -8.94
C ILE A 326 -4.71 -1.04 -8.70
N VAL A 327 -4.70 -1.83 -7.61
CA VAL A 327 -5.82 -2.67 -7.19
C VAL A 327 -6.06 -2.50 -5.70
N CYS A 328 -7.31 -2.24 -5.31
CA CYS A 328 -7.76 -2.33 -3.92
C CYS A 328 -9.24 -2.74 -3.86
N LYS A 329 -9.74 -3.06 -2.66
CA LYS A 329 -11.16 -3.39 -2.47
C LYS A 329 -12.00 -2.12 -2.57
N LEU A 330 -13.11 -2.18 -3.31
CA LEU A 330 -14.07 -1.09 -3.34
C LEU A 330 -15.13 -1.29 -2.24
N THR A 331 -14.99 -0.55 -1.14
CA THR A 331 -15.89 -0.62 0.03
C THR A 331 -16.72 0.65 0.24
N HIS A 332 -16.49 1.72 -0.53
CA HIS A 332 -17.16 3.00 -0.35
C HIS A 332 -18.66 2.94 -0.74
N PRO A 333 -19.60 2.98 0.22
CA PRO A 333 -21.00 2.64 -0.04
C PRO A 333 -21.68 3.56 -1.06
N ALA A 334 -21.42 4.87 -0.98
CA ALA A 334 -22.01 5.83 -1.91
C ALA A 334 -21.52 5.61 -3.34
N THR A 335 -20.25 5.21 -3.53
CA THR A 335 -19.73 4.87 -4.85
C THR A 335 -20.31 3.57 -5.37
N ILE A 336 -20.39 2.53 -4.54
CA ILE A 336 -20.98 1.25 -4.93
C ILE A 336 -22.43 1.46 -5.38
N GLU A 337 -23.24 2.16 -4.58
CA GLU A 337 -24.65 2.40 -4.88
C GLU A 337 -24.83 3.23 -6.16
N PHE A 338 -24.01 4.27 -6.34
CA PHE A 338 -23.97 5.04 -7.59
C PHE A 338 -23.64 4.14 -8.79
N LEU A 339 -22.63 3.28 -8.69
CA LEU A 339 -22.17 2.44 -9.79
C LEU A 339 -23.17 1.35 -10.19
N LYS A 340 -23.99 0.84 -9.25
CA LYS A 340 -25.08 -0.10 -9.56
C LYS A 340 -26.09 0.46 -10.58
N SER A 341 -26.23 1.79 -10.66
CA SER A 341 -27.11 2.42 -11.64
C SER A 341 -26.55 2.38 -13.07
N TYR A 342 -25.24 2.15 -13.23
CA TYR A 342 -24.57 2.20 -14.53
C TYR A 342 -23.97 0.87 -14.96
N PHE A 343 -23.56 0.03 -14.02
CA PHE A 343 -22.95 -1.27 -14.25
C PHE A 343 -23.86 -2.38 -13.71
N PRO A 344 -23.92 -3.55 -14.38
CA PRO A 344 -24.73 -4.68 -13.94
C PRO A 344 -24.06 -5.42 -12.77
N ILE A 345 -23.86 -4.72 -11.67
CA ILE A 345 -23.31 -5.26 -10.43
C ILE A 345 -24.44 -6.04 -9.75
N SER A 346 -24.32 -7.36 -9.73
CA SER A 346 -25.24 -8.21 -8.97
C SER A 346 -25.08 -7.91 -7.48
N ALA A 347 -26.19 -7.78 -6.74
CA ALA A 347 -26.10 -7.84 -5.29
C ALA A 347 -25.63 -9.25 -4.94
N SER A 348 -24.50 -9.37 -4.25
CA SER A 348 -24.15 -10.60 -3.56
C SER A 348 -25.25 -10.85 -2.52
N ASP A 349 -25.99 -11.95 -2.67
CA ASP A 349 -27.01 -12.39 -1.71
C ASP A 349 -26.43 -12.64 -0.31
#